data_AF-A0A559MFM4-F1
#
_entry.id   AF-A0A559MFM4-F1
#
_cell.length_a   1.000
_cell.length_b   1.000
_cell.length_c   1.000
_cell.angle_alpha   90.00
_cell.angle_beta   90.00
_cell.angle_gamma   90.00
#
_symmetry.space_group_name_H-M   'P 1'
#
loop_
_entity.id
_entity.type
_entity.pdbx_description
1 polymer ?
#
loop_
_entity_poly.entity_id
_entity_poly.type
_entity_poly.pdbx_seq_one_letter_code
_entity_poly.pdbx_strand_id
1 'polypeptide(L)'
;MSFLRFSLLGMAALSWASPLMVRDSPTCYPETMPIGKAVSTCPHKTTLDKNGHCSSGIDTMPGNNGCDSYCEQTLEAIYGREVPFHVGVCQNATTCLVANGESVTYTNTYTIDVGITGSSKRDELMERDDDPASVLTAAFNIGASYSWSKSVSYTTTTTFSKTLDAKTCGYWTFIPYLTVSCGVLTQAEEETTGAGYYGTSTLTTCNTKSLTDTQNYCNTTPYYDENNYADGVVVFVYADCESGLPLKTGQDPAYNYPGVSSQEKPA
;
A
#
# COMPACT_ATOMS: atom_id res chain seq x y z
N MET A 1 -34.55 -51.35 -8.16
CA MET A 1 -33.56 -50.39 -8.69
C MET A 1 -34.13 -48.99 -8.48
N SER A 2 -33.66 -48.30 -7.44
CA SER A 2 -34.15 -46.96 -7.07
C SER A 2 -32.99 -45.98 -7.29
N PHE A 3 -33.15 -45.03 -8.21
CA PHE A 3 -32.15 -44.00 -8.48
C PHE A 3 -32.41 -42.81 -7.56
N LEU A 4 -31.52 -42.61 -6.57
CA LEU A 4 -31.44 -41.38 -5.80
C LEU A 4 -30.85 -40.27 -6.69
N ARG A 5 -31.62 -39.20 -6.91
CA ARG A 5 -31.14 -37.96 -7.52
C ARG A 5 -30.51 -37.08 -6.43
N PHE A 6 -29.19 -36.91 -6.47
CA PHE A 6 -28.49 -35.84 -5.74
C PHE A 6 -28.77 -34.51 -6.44
N SER A 7 -29.47 -33.60 -5.77
CA SER A 7 -29.51 -32.19 -6.17
C SER A 7 -28.40 -31.45 -5.44
N LEU A 8 -27.37 -31.03 -6.20
CA LEU A 8 -26.37 -30.08 -5.74
C LEU A 8 -27.04 -28.70 -5.63
N LEU A 9 -27.25 -28.22 -4.41
CA LEU A 9 -27.41 -26.79 -4.15
C LEU A 9 -26.03 -26.13 -4.30
N GLY A 10 -25.85 -25.39 -5.38
CA GLY A 10 -24.72 -24.49 -5.54
C GLY A 10 -24.85 -23.33 -4.53
N MET A 11 -23.99 -23.32 -3.53
CA MET A 11 -23.79 -22.13 -2.69
C MET A 11 -23.07 -21.09 -3.55
N ALA A 12 -23.81 -20.09 -4.03
CA ALA A 12 -23.21 -18.87 -4.53
C ALA A 12 -22.57 -18.15 -3.34
N ALA A 13 -21.23 -18.21 -3.26
CA ALA A 13 -20.48 -17.33 -2.39
C ALA A 13 -20.69 -15.90 -2.91
N LEU A 14 -21.61 -15.17 -2.27
CA LEU A 14 -21.68 -13.72 -2.39
C LEU A 14 -20.41 -13.20 -1.74
N SER A 15 -19.39 -12.92 -2.55
CA SER A 15 -18.29 -12.06 -2.14
C SER A 15 -18.90 -10.67 -1.93
N TRP A 16 -19.11 -10.32 -0.66
CA TRP A 16 -19.38 -8.95 -0.26
C TRP A 16 -18.06 -8.20 -0.48
N ALA A 17 -17.80 -7.79 -1.72
CA ALA A 17 -16.89 -6.69 -1.96
C ALA A 17 -17.56 -5.48 -1.30
N SER A 18 -17.14 -5.17 -0.07
CA SER A 18 -17.47 -3.89 0.55
C SER A 18 -17.20 -2.82 -0.51
N PRO A 19 -18.17 -1.94 -0.81
CA PRO A 19 -17.93 -0.88 -1.77
C PRO A 19 -16.71 -0.12 -1.28
N LEU A 20 -15.62 -0.19 -2.05
CA LEU A 20 -14.46 0.68 -1.92
C LEU A 20 -15.04 2.10 -1.91
N MET A 21 -15.18 2.68 -0.71
CA MET A 21 -15.65 4.04 -0.59
C MET A 21 -14.69 4.91 -1.40
N VAL A 22 -15.30 5.62 -2.36
CA VAL A 22 -14.75 6.56 -3.33
C VAL A 22 -13.29 6.91 -3.06
N ARG A 23 -12.44 6.20 -3.79
CA ARG A 23 -10.99 6.41 -3.91
C ARG A 23 -10.64 7.74 -4.57
N ASP A 24 -11.65 8.41 -5.14
CA ASP A 24 -11.51 9.56 -6.04
C ASP A 24 -12.02 10.84 -5.39
N SER A 25 -11.36 11.31 -4.34
CA SER A 25 -11.30 12.76 -4.20
C SER A 25 -10.20 13.25 -5.14
N PRO A 26 -10.51 13.97 -6.23
CA PRO A 26 -9.49 14.45 -7.16
C PRO A 26 -8.45 15.35 -6.48
N THR A 27 -8.74 15.86 -5.29
CA THR A 27 -7.83 16.66 -4.46
C THR A 27 -6.76 15.84 -3.71
N CYS A 28 -6.92 14.52 -3.64
CA CYS A 28 -6.06 13.60 -2.91
C CYS A 28 -5.43 12.55 -3.83
N TYR A 29 -5.39 12.87 -5.11
CA TYR A 29 -4.65 12.11 -6.09
C TYR A 29 -3.17 12.57 -6.05
N PRO A 30 -2.18 11.66 -6.10
CA PRO A 30 -0.77 12.02 -5.94
C PRO A 30 -0.29 13.13 -6.89
N GLU A 31 -0.78 13.18 -8.11
CA GLU A 31 -0.41 14.23 -9.09
C GLU A 31 -0.98 15.62 -8.72
N THR A 32 -2.08 15.68 -7.99
CA THR A 32 -2.70 16.94 -7.55
C THR A 32 -2.24 17.38 -6.16
N MET A 33 -1.66 16.46 -5.39
CA MET A 33 -1.09 16.73 -4.09
C MET A 33 0.29 17.42 -4.22
N PRO A 34 0.64 18.34 -3.32
CA PRO A 34 1.99 18.84 -3.24
C PRO A 34 2.94 17.72 -2.79
N ILE A 35 3.79 17.26 -3.71
CA ILE A 35 4.78 16.20 -3.45
C ILE A 35 5.67 16.58 -2.24
N GLY A 36 5.86 15.63 -1.32
CA GLY A 36 6.69 15.81 -0.12
C GLY A 36 6.04 16.65 0.99
N LYS A 37 4.72 16.86 0.93
CA LYS A 37 3.97 17.60 1.96
C LYS A 37 2.74 16.84 2.42
N ALA A 38 2.68 16.61 3.72
CA ALA A 38 1.50 16.07 4.38
C ALA A 38 0.29 17.02 4.26
N VAL A 39 -0.86 16.46 3.91
CA VAL A 39 -2.16 17.14 3.86
C VAL A 39 -3.17 16.39 4.73
N SER A 40 -4.02 17.14 5.45
CA SER A 40 -5.08 16.61 6.32
C SER A 40 -6.49 16.87 5.77
N THR A 41 -6.59 17.50 4.59
CA THR A 41 -7.88 17.85 3.97
C THR A 41 -8.51 16.68 3.20
N CYS A 42 -7.83 15.54 3.15
CA CYS A 42 -8.31 14.37 2.45
C CYS A 42 -9.39 13.65 3.25
N PRO A 43 -10.43 13.11 2.61
CA PRO A 43 -11.42 12.30 3.30
C PRO A 43 -10.77 11.09 3.97
N HIS A 44 -11.07 10.86 5.25
CA HIS A 44 -10.58 9.70 6.00
C HIS A 44 -11.70 8.67 6.15
N LYS A 45 -11.35 7.36 6.13
CA LYS A 45 -12.33 6.27 6.32
C LYS A 45 -12.85 6.19 7.75
N THR A 46 -11.97 6.46 8.71
CA THR A 46 -12.23 6.42 10.14
C THR A 46 -11.77 7.72 10.78
N THR A 47 -12.34 8.05 11.93
CA THR A 47 -12.08 9.30 12.66
C THR A 47 -11.83 9.01 14.12
N LEU A 48 -10.98 9.82 14.75
CA LEU A 48 -10.76 9.73 16.19
C LEU A 48 -12.04 10.04 16.97
N ASP A 49 -12.25 9.32 18.06
CA ASP A 49 -13.28 9.64 19.02
C ASP A 49 -12.88 10.86 19.89
N LYS A 50 -13.80 11.26 20.78
CA LYS A 50 -13.61 12.41 21.68
C LYS A 50 -12.41 12.28 22.64
N ASN A 51 -11.91 11.06 22.85
CA ASN A 51 -10.77 10.77 23.73
C ASN A 51 -9.47 10.63 22.93
N GLY A 52 -9.52 10.71 21.60
CA GLY A 52 -8.36 10.58 20.72
C GLY A 52 -8.08 9.14 20.27
N HIS A 53 -8.99 8.20 20.51
CA HIS A 53 -8.83 6.80 20.08
C HIS A 53 -9.47 6.55 18.72
N CYS A 54 -8.91 5.62 17.96
CA CYS A 54 -9.55 5.02 16.80
C CYS A 54 -10.49 3.86 17.19
N SER A 55 -11.41 4.11 18.11
CA SER A 55 -12.26 3.05 18.69
C SER A 55 -13.34 2.53 17.73
N SER A 56 -13.75 3.32 16.74
CA SER A 56 -14.85 2.97 15.82
C SER A 56 -14.53 1.82 14.87
N GLY A 57 -13.25 1.56 14.61
CA GLY A 57 -12.82 0.48 13.72
C GLY A 57 -12.34 -0.77 14.44
N ILE A 58 -12.38 -0.82 15.77
CA ILE A 58 -12.10 -2.04 16.55
C ILE A 58 -13.34 -2.92 16.48
N ASP A 59 -13.25 -4.03 15.74
CA ASP A 59 -14.34 -4.99 15.66
C ASP A 59 -14.43 -5.77 16.98
N THR A 60 -15.53 -5.59 17.71
CA THR A 60 -15.77 -6.32 18.95
C THR A 60 -16.23 -7.77 18.72
N MET A 61 -16.44 -8.19 17.47
CA MET A 61 -16.90 -9.54 17.14
C MET A 61 -15.72 -10.52 16.98
N PRO A 62 -15.86 -11.78 17.45
CA PRO A 62 -14.80 -12.78 17.36
C PRO A 62 -14.39 -13.09 15.92
N GLY A 63 -13.09 -13.09 15.65
CA GLY A 63 -12.48 -13.81 14.53
C GLY A 63 -12.25 -13.04 13.23
N ASN A 64 -12.61 -11.76 13.11
CA ASN A 64 -12.58 -11.09 11.80
C ASN A 64 -11.44 -10.08 11.60
N ASN A 65 -11.14 -9.19 12.56
CA ASN A 65 -10.25 -8.03 12.27
C ASN A 65 -9.17 -7.70 13.33
N GLY A 66 -9.01 -8.53 14.36
CA GLY A 66 -8.09 -8.24 15.48
C GLY A 66 -8.59 -7.08 16.35
N CYS A 67 -7.87 -6.81 17.45
CA CYS A 67 -8.22 -5.74 18.39
C CYS A 67 -7.49 -4.43 18.12
N ASP A 68 -7.10 -4.21 16.85
CA ASP A 68 -6.36 -3.04 16.40
C ASP A 68 -7.19 -2.25 15.40
N SER A 69 -7.08 -0.93 15.42
CA SER A 69 -7.70 -0.05 14.44
C SER A 69 -6.84 1.17 14.17
N TYR A 70 -6.90 1.65 12.93
CA TYR A 70 -6.10 2.79 12.48
C TYR A 70 -7.01 3.94 12.03
N CYS A 71 -6.69 5.15 12.46
CA CYS A 71 -7.35 6.38 12.05
C CYS A 71 -6.34 7.26 11.38
N GLU A 72 -6.45 7.34 10.05
CA GLU A 72 -5.64 8.24 9.24
C GLU A 72 -5.91 9.70 9.64
N GLN A 73 -4.85 10.51 9.66
CA GLN A 73 -4.91 11.94 9.96
C GLN A 73 -4.28 12.77 8.86
N THR A 74 -3.23 12.27 8.23
CA THR A 74 -2.57 12.95 7.11
C THR A 74 -2.16 11.98 6.03
N LEU A 75 -2.15 12.49 4.80
CA LEU A 75 -1.63 11.82 3.62
C LEU A 75 -0.53 12.66 3.00
N GLU A 76 0.53 12.03 2.55
CA GLU A 76 1.61 12.67 1.80
C GLU A 76 1.88 11.88 0.54
N ALA A 77 1.93 12.57 -0.61
CA ALA A 77 2.35 11.97 -1.87
C ALA A 77 3.87 12.14 -2.02
N ILE A 78 4.58 11.06 -2.32
CA ILE A 78 6.01 11.06 -2.60
C ILE A 78 6.31 10.23 -3.85
N TYR A 79 7.49 10.41 -4.44
CA TYR A 79 7.99 9.51 -5.48
C TYR A 79 8.69 8.31 -4.84
N GLY A 80 8.44 7.12 -5.39
CA GLY A 80 9.19 5.92 -5.05
C GLY A 80 10.44 5.77 -5.89
N ARG A 81 11.25 4.76 -5.54
CA ARG A 81 12.45 4.43 -6.32
C ARG A 81 12.08 4.07 -7.75
N GLU A 82 12.88 4.55 -8.69
CA GLU A 82 12.73 4.22 -10.11
C GLU A 82 12.76 2.71 -10.37
N VAL A 83 12.04 2.28 -11.41
CA VAL A 83 12.04 0.92 -11.95
C VAL A 83 12.27 1.00 -13.46
N PRO A 84 13.52 0.79 -13.94
CA PRO A 84 13.84 0.86 -15.35
C PRO A 84 13.07 -0.18 -16.18
N PHE A 85 12.61 0.21 -17.37
CA PHE A 85 12.05 -0.75 -18.32
C PHE A 85 13.17 -1.61 -18.92
N HIS A 86 12.96 -2.92 -19.03
CA HIS A 86 13.98 -3.84 -19.54
C HIS A 86 14.42 -3.50 -20.98
N VAL A 87 13.47 -3.09 -21.83
CA VAL A 87 13.72 -2.68 -23.23
C VAL A 87 13.94 -1.17 -23.38
N GLY A 88 14.04 -0.44 -22.27
CA GLY A 88 14.04 1.02 -22.27
C GLY A 88 15.41 1.67 -22.45
N VAL A 89 16.51 0.92 -22.55
CA VAL A 89 17.88 1.46 -22.61
C VAL A 89 18.31 1.74 -24.05
N CYS A 90 18.85 2.92 -24.30
CA CYS A 90 19.20 3.35 -25.65
C CYS A 90 20.55 4.04 -25.75
N GLN A 91 21.13 3.82 -26.93
CA GLN A 91 22.43 4.34 -27.35
C GLN A 91 22.24 5.58 -28.24
N ASN A 92 23.35 6.27 -28.46
CA ASN A 92 23.37 7.48 -29.27
C ASN A 92 22.84 7.29 -30.70
N ALA A 93 22.26 8.35 -31.25
CA ALA A 93 21.67 8.39 -32.60
C ALA A 93 20.58 7.33 -32.87
N THR A 94 19.94 6.80 -31.82
CA THR A 94 18.82 5.86 -31.92
C THR A 94 17.51 6.49 -31.43
N THR A 95 16.39 5.88 -31.81
CA THR A 95 15.08 6.21 -31.22
C THR A 95 14.78 5.21 -30.13
N CYS A 96 14.54 5.74 -28.94
CA CYS A 96 14.32 4.99 -27.73
C CYS A 96 12.84 4.85 -27.44
N LEU A 97 12.33 3.62 -27.36
CA LEU A 97 10.89 3.37 -27.32
C LEU A 97 10.52 2.38 -26.22
N VAL A 98 9.46 2.70 -25.49
CA VAL A 98 8.70 1.76 -24.66
C VAL A 98 7.33 1.62 -25.29
N ALA A 99 7.00 0.41 -25.74
CA ALA A 99 5.75 0.13 -26.41
C ALA A 99 4.58 0.13 -25.42
N ASN A 100 3.38 0.42 -25.90
CA ASN A 100 2.16 0.13 -25.15
C ASN A 100 2.12 -1.35 -24.72
N GLY A 101 1.72 -1.60 -23.47
CA GLY A 101 1.64 -2.94 -22.89
C GLY A 101 2.93 -3.44 -22.24
N GLU A 102 4.03 -2.70 -22.32
CA GLU A 102 5.23 -2.99 -21.54
C GLU A 102 4.94 -2.80 -20.05
N SER A 103 5.41 -3.74 -19.22
CA SER A 103 5.13 -3.76 -17.79
C SER A 103 6.39 -3.85 -16.94
N VAL A 104 6.32 -3.26 -15.75
CA VAL A 104 7.34 -3.34 -14.71
C VAL A 104 6.68 -3.65 -13.37
N THR A 105 7.40 -4.33 -12.50
CA THR A 105 6.92 -4.64 -11.14
C THR A 105 7.70 -3.84 -10.13
N TYR A 106 6.99 -3.04 -9.34
CA TYR A 106 7.51 -2.39 -8.16
C TYR A 106 7.26 -3.27 -6.94
N THR A 107 8.32 -3.62 -6.24
CA THR A 107 8.25 -4.31 -4.95
C THR A 107 8.42 -3.29 -3.84
N ASN A 108 7.38 -3.12 -3.02
CA ASN A 108 7.40 -2.27 -1.86
C ASN A 108 8.36 -2.88 -0.81
N THR A 109 9.38 -2.12 -0.43
CA THR A 109 10.36 -2.53 0.60
C THR A 109 10.00 -2.04 1.99
N TYR A 110 8.96 -1.20 2.13
CA TYR A 110 8.50 -0.71 3.42
C TYR A 110 7.77 -1.82 4.18
N THR A 111 8.31 -2.18 5.34
CA THR A 111 7.68 -3.09 6.29
C THR A 111 6.71 -2.31 7.17
N ILE A 112 5.54 -2.88 7.44
CA ILE A 112 4.65 -2.40 8.49
C ILE A 112 5.36 -2.65 9.81
N ASP A 113 5.90 -1.58 10.41
CA ASP A 113 6.73 -1.69 11.60
C ASP A 113 5.85 -2.04 12.81
N VAL A 114 6.31 -3.04 13.56
CA VAL A 114 5.61 -3.66 14.67
C VAL A 114 6.22 -3.07 15.94
N GLY A 115 6.00 -1.78 16.18
CA GLY A 115 6.42 -1.07 17.41
C GLY A 115 5.74 -1.57 18.69
N ILE A 116 5.30 -2.83 18.73
CA ILE A 116 4.46 -3.42 19.77
C ILE A 116 5.36 -4.05 20.84
N THR A 117 5.57 -3.31 21.92
CA THR A 117 5.87 -3.90 23.23
C THR A 117 4.54 -4.18 23.94
N GLY A 118 3.97 -5.40 23.84
CA GLY A 118 3.03 -5.84 24.88
C GLY A 118 1.91 -6.83 24.58
N SER A 119 1.40 -6.97 23.35
CA SER A 119 0.08 -7.63 23.21
C SER A 119 0.10 -9.08 22.72
N SER A 120 1.23 -9.61 22.26
CA SER A 120 1.30 -10.99 21.73
C SER A 120 1.81 -11.98 22.79
N LYS A 121 1.10 -12.11 23.90
CA LYS A 121 0.97 -13.43 24.54
C LYS A 121 -0.38 -14.01 24.10
N ARG A 122 -0.46 -14.39 22.83
CA ARG A 122 -1.53 -15.30 22.39
C ARG A 122 -1.22 -16.66 22.98
N ASP A 123 -2.14 -17.18 23.79
CA ASP A 123 -2.06 -18.55 24.28
C ASP A 123 -1.97 -19.52 23.09
N GLU A 124 -1.10 -20.51 23.23
CA GLU A 124 -0.62 -21.50 22.26
C GLU A 124 -1.69 -22.42 21.60
N LEU A 125 -2.98 -22.10 21.73
CA LEU A 125 -4.10 -23.05 21.52
C LEU A 125 -4.99 -22.80 20.29
N MET A 126 -4.69 -21.79 19.45
CA MET A 126 -5.26 -21.71 18.10
C MET A 126 -4.14 -21.52 17.07
N GLU A 127 -3.86 -22.58 16.30
CA GLU A 127 -3.03 -22.57 15.08
C GLU A 127 -3.69 -21.73 13.98
N ARG A 128 -3.75 -20.41 14.18
CA ARG A 128 -3.91 -19.48 13.08
C ARG A 128 -2.55 -18.82 12.91
N ASP A 129 -1.87 -19.13 11.80
CA ASP A 129 -0.59 -18.56 11.34
C ASP A 129 -0.72 -17.04 11.04
N ASP A 130 -1.39 -16.28 11.90
CA ASP A 130 -1.54 -14.84 11.76
C ASP A 130 -0.27 -14.19 12.30
N ASP A 131 0.72 -14.05 11.41
CA ASP A 131 1.87 -13.15 11.56
C ASP A 131 1.36 -11.81 12.17
N PRO A 132 1.91 -11.29 13.28
CA PRO A 132 1.47 -10.02 13.86
C PRO A 132 1.49 -8.87 12.86
N ALA A 133 2.34 -8.93 11.83
CA ALA A 133 2.31 -7.98 10.72
C ALA A 133 1.02 -8.07 9.90
N SER A 134 0.39 -9.24 9.76
CA SER A 134 -0.86 -9.44 9.00
C SER A 134 -2.08 -8.80 9.67
N VAL A 135 -2.16 -8.86 11.01
CA VAL A 135 -3.23 -8.21 11.79
C VAL A 135 -3.09 -6.68 11.70
N LEU A 136 -1.87 -6.16 11.84
CA LEU A 136 -1.59 -4.74 11.64
C LEU A 136 -1.85 -4.29 10.19
N THR A 137 -1.51 -5.12 9.20
CA THR A 137 -1.83 -4.87 7.79
C THR A 137 -3.34 -4.74 7.60
N ALA A 138 -4.13 -5.61 8.23
CA ALA A 138 -5.59 -5.57 8.15
C ALA A 138 -6.15 -4.29 8.79
N ALA A 139 -5.73 -3.97 10.02
CA ALA A 139 -6.15 -2.76 10.72
C ALA A 139 -5.79 -1.49 9.92
N PHE A 140 -4.59 -1.42 9.35
CA PHE A 140 -4.18 -0.34 8.48
C PHE A 140 -5.03 -0.27 7.20
N ASN A 141 -5.26 -1.39 6.50
CA ASN A 141 -6.05 -1.41 5.26
C ASN A 141 -7.52 -0.99 5.47
N ILE A 142 -8.08 -1.29 6.65
CA ILE A 142 -9.42 -0.85 7.04
C ILE A 142 -9.46 0.65 7.29
N GLY A 143 -8.47 1.17 8.04
CA GLY A 143 -8.45 2.55 8.52
C GLY A 143 -7.86 3.58 7.54
N ALA A 144 -6.90 3.17 6.72
CA ALA A 144 -6.19 4.03 5.80
C ALA A 144 -6.99 4.20 4.50
N SER A 145 -6.90 5.39 3.90
CA SER A 145 -7.55 5.65 2.61
C SER A 145 -7.00 4.75 1.50
N TYR A 146 -5.76 4.27 1.66
CA TYR A 146 -5.07 3.39 0.72
C TYR A 146 -4.66 2.07 1.37
N SER A 147 -4.84 0.97 0.65
CA SER A 147 -4.39 -0.35 1.09
C SER A 147 -2.91 -0.57 0.81
N TRP A 148 -2.27 -1.34 1.68
CA TRP A 148 -0.90 -1.79 1.54
C TRP A 148 -0.79 -3.04 0.66
N SER A 149 0.29 -3.12 -0.13
CA SER A 149 0.76 -4.35 -0.78
C SER A 149 2.29 -4.41 -0.77
N LYS A 150 2.81 -5.65 -0.81
CA LYS A 150 4.22 -5.96 -0.99
C LYS A 150 4.70 -5.74 -2.42
N SER A 151 3.84 -5.91 -3.42
CA SER A 151 4.21 -5.73 -4.82
C SER A 151 3.04 -5.27 -5.66
N VAL A 152 3.35 -4.51 -6.70
CA VAL A 152 2.39 -3.98 -7.63
C VAL A 152 3.04 -3.80 -9.00
N SER A 153 2.31 -4.12 -10.06
CA SER A 153 2.78 -3.95 -11.43
C SER A 153 2.24 -2.67 -12.03
N TYR A 154 3.04 -2.01 -12.86
CA TYR A 154 2.62 -0.95 -13.77
C TYR A 154 2.65 -1.50 -15.19
N THR A 155 1.65 -1.16 -16.00
CA THR A 155 1.63 -1.45 -17.43
C THR A 155 1.42 -0.16 -18.19
N THR A 156 2.28 0.12 -19.16
CA THR A 156 2.16 1.31 -20.01
C THR A 156 0.88 1.27 -20.84
N THR A 157 0.12 2.36 -20.81
CA THR A 157 -1.10 2.53 -21.61
C THR A 157 -0.85 3.26 -22.93
N THR A 158 0.35 3.81 -23.12
CA THR A 158 0.76 4.53 -24.33
C THR A 158 2.19 4.18 -24.70
N THR A 159 2.55 4.42 -25.97
CA THR A 159 3.94 4.31 -26.42
C THR A 159 4.71 5.56 -26.04
N PHE A 160 5.84 5.39 -25.38
CA PHE A 160 6.80 6.47 -25.09
C PHE A 160 7.95 6.40 -26.08
N SER A 161 8.33 7.53 -26.68
CA SER A 161 9.40 7.58 -27.68
C SER A 161 10.26 8.82 -27.52
N LYS A 162 11.58 8.66 -27.65
CA LYS A 162 12.54 9.76 -27.65
C LYS A 162 13.66 9.51 -28.63
N THR A 163 13.83 10.42 -29.58
CA THR A 163 14.95 10.38 -30.52
C THR A 163 16.16 11.07 -29.89
N LEU A 164 17.30 10.36 -29.87
CA LEU A 164 18.54 10.82 -29.27
C LEU A 164 19.50 11.29 -30.36
N ASP A 165 20.26 12.35 -30.07
CA ASP A 165 21.34 12.78 -30.95
C ASP A 165 22.56 11.85 -30.81
N ALA A 166 23.61 12.12 -31.61
CA ALA A 166 24.82 11.30 -31.64
C ALA A 166 25.67 11.32 -30.35
N LYS A 167 25.31 12.14 -29.36
CA LYS A 167 26.04 12.29 -28.09
C LYS A 167 25.19 11.97 -26.86
N THR A 168 23.92 11.65 -27.05
CA THR A 168 22.97 11.47 -25.95
C THR A 168 22.63 10.00 -25.81
N CYS A 169 22.78 9.48 -24.60
CA CYS A 169 22.28 8.16 -24.21
C CYS A 169 21.28 8.31 -23.08
N GLY A 170 20.55 7.25 -22.77
CA GLY A 170 19.59 7.26 -21.69
C GLY A 170 18.70 6.04 -21.68
N TYR A 171 17.72 6.08 -20.78
CA TYR A 171 16.78 4.99 -20.65
C TYR A 171 15.42 5.47 -20.14
N TRP A 172 14.39 4.71 -20.46
CA TRP A 172 13.05 4.90 -19.89
C TRP A 172 12.92 4.19 -18.54
N THR A 173 12.33 4.88 -17.57
CA THR A 173 12.10 4.34 -16.23
C THR A 173 10.71 4.74 -15.74
N PHE A 174 10.11 3.87 -14.92
CA PHE A 174 8.86 4.16 -14.22
C PHE A 174 9.18 4.60 -12.80
N ILE A 175 8.61 5.71 -12.37
CA ILE A 175 8.70 6.22 -11.00
C ILE A 175 7.30 6.11 -10.39
N PRO A 176 7.07 5.17 -9.46
CA PRO A 176 5.76 5.00 -8.85
C PRO A 176 5.44 6.19 -7.93
N TYR A 177 4.16 6.56 -7.88
CA TYR A 177 3.65 7.37 -6.79
C TYR A 177 3.52 6.49 -5.54
N LEU A 178 4.04 6.96 -4.42
CA LEU A 178 3.81 6.37 -3.11
C LEU A 178 2.99 7.34 -2.27
N THR A 179 2.21 6.77 -1.35
CA THR A 179 1.45 7.52 -0.37
C THR A 179 1.93 7.16 1.02
N VAL A 180 2.30 8.16 1.81
CA VAL A 180 2.56 8.01 3.24
C VAL A 180 1.28 8.39 3.98
N SER A 181 0.67 7.42 4.65
CA SER A 181 -0.48 7.64 5.53
C SER A 181 0.02 7.65 6.96
N CYS A 182 -0.24 8.74 7.68
CA CYS A 182 0.09 8.88 9.09
C CYS A 182 -1.17 9.13 9.92
N GLY A 183 -1.21 8.56 11.12
CA GLY A 183 -2.40 8.62 11.96
C GLY A 183 -2.19 8.04 13.35
N VAL A 184 -3.30 7.60 13.94
CA VAL A 184 -3.31 6.96 15.26
C VAL A 184 -3.67 5.49 15.09
N LEU A 185 -2.80 4.61 15.59
CA LEU A 185 -3.09 3.19 15.75
C LEU A 185 -3.57 2.96 17.17
N THR A 186 -4.82 2.54 17.34
CA THR A 186 -5.40 2.17 18.63
C THR A 186 -5.48 0.66 18.75
N GLN A 187 -5.04 0.13 19.88
CA GLN A 187 -5.04 -1.28 20.19
C GLN A 187 -5.87 -1.52 21.46
N ALA A 188 -6.59 -2.63 21.51
CA ALA A 188 -7.28 -3.11 22.69
C ALA A 188 -6.74 -4.49 23.09
N GLU A 189 -6.74 -4.80 24.38
CA GLU A 189 -6.40 -6.17 24.81
C GLU A 189 -7.49 -7.16 24.38
N GLU A 190 -7.08 -8.36 23.99
CA GLU A 190 -8.00 -9.47 23.76
C GLU A 190 -8.52 -10.00 25.11
N GLU A 191 -9.84 -10.09 25.26
CA GLU A 191 -10.52 -10.72 26.37
C GLU A 191 -11.12 -12.05 25.90
N THR A 192 -10.67 -13.15 26.50
CA THR A 192 -11.27 -14.47 26.28
C THR A 192 -12.30 -14.76 27.35
N THR A 193 -13.57 -14.84 26.95
CA THR A 193 -14.64 -15.32 27.82
C THR A 193 -14.95 -16.78 27.47
N GLY A 194 -14.99 -17.67 28.48
CA GLY A 194 -15.46 -19.03 28.29
C GLY A 194 -16.94 -19.02 27.91
N ALA A 195 -17.34 -19.75 26.85
CA ALA A 195 -18.76 -19.99 26.63
C ALA A 195 -19.35 -20.63 27.90
N GLY A 196 -20.55 -20.19 28.28
CA GLY A 196 -21.23 -20.69 29.49
C GLY A 196 -21.39 -22.21 29.52
N TYR A 197 -21.96 -22.73 30.61
CA TYR A 197 -22.04 -24.13 31.09
C TYR A 197 -22.28 -25.27 30.06
N TYR A 198 -22.64 -24.99 28.80
CA TYR A 198 -22.89 -25.96 27.74
C TYR A 198 -22.05 -25.77 26.45
N GLY A 199 -21.14 -24.80 26.37
CA GLY A 199 -20.31 -24.55 25.18
C GLY A 199 -18.84 -24.90 25.38
N THR A 200 -18.21 -25.57 24.42
CA THR A 200 -16.75 -25.80 24.39
C THR A 200 -15.98 -24.70 23.66
N SER A 201 -16.67 -23.64 23.20
CA SER A 201 -16.08 -22.55 22.42
C SER A 201 -15.66 -21.39 23.32
N THR A 202 -14.43 -20.91 23.17
CA THR A 202 -14.01 -19.62 23.71
C THR A 202 -14.46 -18.51 22.76
N LEU A 203 -14.96 -17.40 23.30
CA LEU A 203 -15.23 -16.19 22.54
C LEU A 203 -14.13 -15.18 22.89
N THR A 204 -13.27 -14.88 21.92
CA THR A 204 -12.31 -13.78 22.03
C THR A 204 -12.98 -12.50 21.56
N THR A 205 -12.97 -11.49 22.41
CA THR A 205 -13.53 -10.15 22.16
C THR A 205 -12.48 -9.10 22.49
N CYS A 206 -12.69 -7.85 22.05
CA CYS A 206 -11.76 -6.77 22.35
C CYS A 206 -12.21 -5.98 23.57
N ASN A 207 -11.33 -5.83 24.57
CA ASN A 207 -11.59 -5.04 25.76
C ASN A 207 -11.47 -3.55 25.44
N THR A 208 -12.59 -2.93 25.08
CA THR A 208 -12.67 -1.50 24.75
C THR A 208 -12.36 -0.55 25.90
N LYS A 209 -12.08 -1.07 27.11
CA LYS A 209 -11.59 -0.27 28.24
C LYS A 209 -10.07 -0.25 28.34
N SER A 210 -9.34 -1.14 27.67
CA SER A 210 -7.87 -1.21 27.66
C SER A 210 -7.30 -0.69 26.33
N LEU A 211 -7.75 0.50 25.92
CA LEU A 211 -7.26 1.13 24.70
C LEU A 211 -5.87 1.75 24.91
N THR A 212 -4.94 1.42 24.03
CA THR A 212 -3.60 2.02 23.95
C THR A 212 -3.40 2.61 22.55
N ASP A 213 -2.91 3.85 22.48
CA ASP A 213 -2.68 4.53 21.22
C ASP A 213 -1.19 4.68 20.90
N THR A 214 -0.84 4.38 19.66
CA THR A 214 0.40 4.79 19.03
C THR A 214 0.12 5.98 18.12
N GLN A 215 0.55 7.16 18.57
CA GLN A 215 0.43 8.41 17.82
C GLN A 215 1.47 8.48 16.70
N ASN A 216 1.16 9.20 15.62
CA ASN A 216 2.04 9.38 14.45
C ASN A 216 2.51 8.04 13.84
N TYR A 217 1.65 7.03 13.87
CA TYR A 217 1.91 5.76 13.19
C TYR A 217 1.80 5.98 11.68
N CYS A 218 2.89 5.77 10.96
CA CYS A 218 2.99 6.05 9.53
C CYS A 218 3.33 4.79 8.74
N ASN A 219 2.67 4.60 7.60
CA ASN A 219 3.02 3.57 6.62
C ASN A 219 3.05 4.13 5.20
N THR A 220 3.97 3.59 4.41
CA THR A 220 4.14 3.95 3.00
C THR A 220 3.61 2.84 2.11
N THR A 221 2.72 3.19 1.19
CA THR A 221 2.12 2.26 0.23
C THR A 221 2.26 2.77 -1.20
N PRO A 222 2.36 1.88 -2.20
CA PRO A 222 2.19 2.28 -3.58
C PRO A 222 0.79 2.82 -3.81
N TYR A 223 0.67 3.87 -4.61
CA TYR A 223 -0.61 4.31 -5.10
C TYR A 223 -1.06 3.39 -6.26
N TYR A 224 -2.34 3.03 -6.30
CA TYR A 224 -2.92 2.30 -7.44
C TYR A 224 -3.93 3.13 -8.19
N ASP A 225 -4.01 2.86 -9.49
CA ASP A 225 -5.09 3.33 -10.34
C ASP A 225 -6.41 2.58 -10.07
N GLU A 226 -7.44 2.93 -10.84
CA GLU A 226 -8.77 2.31 -10.81
C GLU A 226 -8.75 0.80 -11.15
N ASN A 227 -7.70 0.34 -11.83
CA ASN A 227 -7.54 -1.06 -12.28
C ASN A 227 -6.70 -1.90 -11.31
N ASN A 228 -6.28 -1.33 -10.18
CA ASN A 228 -5.37 -1.94 -9.20
C ASN A 228 -3.93 -2.18 -9.72
N TYR A 229 -3.50 -1.42 -10.72
CA TYR A 229 -2.09 -1.32 -11.11
C TYR A 229 -1.42 -0.15 -10.40
N ALA A 230 -0.10 -0.22 -10.24
CA ALA A 230 0.67 0.90 -9.70
C ALA A 230 0.43 2.11 -10.59
N ASP A 231 0.36 3.28 -10.00
CA ASP A 231 0.34 4.53 -10.73
C ASP A 231 1.66 5.28 -10.54
N GLY A 232 1.97 6.20 -11.45
CA GLY A 232 3.25 6.89 -11.44
C GLY A 232 3.53 7.63 -12.73
N VAL A 233 4.79 8.01 -12.90
CA VAL A 233 5.26 8.72 -14.10
C VAL A 233 6.32 7.91 -14.82
N VAL A 234 6.22 7.87 -16.14
CA VAL A 234 7.27 7.33 -17.01
C VAL A 234 8.14 8.49 -17.48
N VAL A 235 9.42 8.45 -17.14
CA VAL A 235 10.38 9.51 -17.49
C VAL A 235 11.55 8.94 -18.27
N PHE A 236 12.14 9.80 -19.10
CA PHE A 236 13.38 9.47 -19.78
C PHE A 236 14.56 10.03 -18.98
N VAL A 237 15.43 9.13 -18.52
CA VAL A 237 16.65 9.48 -17.80
C VAL A 237 17.79 9.59 -18.79
N TYR A 238 18.42 10.75 -18.84
CA TYR A 238 19.64 10.93 -19.62
C TYR A 238 20.82 10.25 -18.93
N ALA A 239 21.64 9.53 -19.67
CA ALA A 239 22.79 8.83 -19.14
C ALA A 239 24.04 9.14 -19.97
N ASP A 240 25.19 9.06 -19.31
CA ASP A 240 26.49 9.10 -19.97
C ASP A 240 26.66 7.83 -20.82
N CYS A 241 27.03 7.99 -22.10
CA CYS A 241 27.09 6.89 -23.05
C CYS A 241 28.18 5.86 -22.74
N GLU A 242 29.25 6.24 -22.05
CA GLU A 242 30.37 5.36 -21.74
C GLU A 242 30.13 4.57 -20.46
N SER A 243 29.72 5.27 -19.40
CA SER A 243 29.52 4.69 -18.08
C SER A 243 28.11 4.14 -17.84
N GLY A 244 27.13 4.57 -18.63
CA GLY A 244 25.71 4.25 -18.43
C GLY A 244 25.09 4.91 -17.20
N LEU A 245 25.82 5.79 -16.50
CA LEU A 245 25.36 6.44 -15.29
C LEU A 245 24.46 7.64 -15.63
N PRO A 246 23.41 7.93 -14.84
CA PRO A 246 22.57 9.10 -15.03
C PRO A 246 23.36 10.41 -15.04
N LEU A 247 23.05 11.29 -15.97
CA LEU A 247 23.60 12.65 -15.99
C LEU A 247 23.04 13.47 -14.81
N LYS A 248 23.86 14.38 -14.27
CA LYS A 248 23.46 15.23 -13.14
C LYS A 248 22.46 16.33 -13.49
N THR A 249 22.31 16.66 -14.76
CA THR A 249 21.51 17.81 -15.22
C THR A 249 20.64 17.42 -16.41
N GLY A 250 19.52 18.09 -16.58
CA GLY A 250 18.58 17.84 -17.67
C GLY A 250 17.60 16.69 -17.41
N GLN A 251 17.59 16.15 -16.19
CA GLN A 251 16.62 15.13 -15.79
C GLN A 251 15.25 15.74 -15.49
N ASP A 252 14.23 14.90 -15.60
CA ASP A 252 12.88 15.21 -15.16
C ASP A 252 12.85 15.58 -13.66
N PRO A 253 12.06 16.59 -13.23
CA PRO A 253 11.91 16.92 -11.81
C PRO A 253 11.56 15.73 -10.92
N ALA A 254 10.73 14.79 -11.39
CA ALA A 254 10.38 13.58 -10.64
C ALA A 254 11.61 12.69 -10.40
N TYR A 255 12.51 12.58 -11.39
CA TYR A 255 13.74 11.80 -11.27
C TYR A 255 14.73 12.42 -10.27
N ASN A 256 14.76 13.75 -10.18
CA ASN A 256 15.63 14.47 -9.24
C ASN A 256 15.10 14.47 -7.80
N TYR A 257 13.93 13.87 -7.55
CA TYR A 257 13.39 13.78 -6.20
C TYR A 257 14.25 12.83 -5.34
N PRO A 258 14.55 13.18 -4.06
CA PRO A 258 15.43 12.38 -3.22
C PRO A 258 14.96 10.92 -3.08
N GLY A 259 15.88 9.97 -3.25
CA GLY A 259 15.61 8.54 -3.13
C GLY A 259 14.96 7.88 -4.36
N VAL A 260 14.69 8.64 -5.42
CA VAL A 260 14.18 8.09 -6.69
C VAL A 260 15.28 7.37 -7.47
N SER A 261 16.45 8.01 -7.60
CA SER A 261 17.55 7.43 -8.37
C SER A 261 18.10 6.19 -7.66
N SER A 262 18.13 5.08 -8.37
CA SER A 262 18.70 3.81 -7.87
C SER A 262 20.21 3.88 -7.57
N GLN A 263 20.88 4.93 -8.06
CA GLN A 263 22.31 5.15 -7.91
C GLN A 263 22.68 6.28 -6.95
N GLU A 264 21.69 6.87 -6.26
CA GLU A 264 21.96 7.80 -5.19
C GLU A 264 22.61 7.04 -4.02
N LYS A 265 23.87 7.37 -3.70
CA LYS A 265 24.55 6.81 -2.53
C LYS A 265 23.76 7.28 -1.29
N PRO A 266 23.39 6.39 -0.34
CA PRO A 266 22.72 6.82 0.87
C PRO A 266 23.56 7.91 1.57
N ALA A 267 22.89 9.02 1.90
CA ALA A 267 23.49 10.15 2.61
C ALA A 267 23.97 9.75 4.01
#